data_AF-A0A979G640-F1
#
_entry.id   AF-A0A979G640-F1
#
_cell.length_a   1.000
_cell.length_b   1.000
_cell.length_c   1.000
_cell.angle_alpha   90.00
_cell.angle_beta   90.00
_cell.angle_gamma   90.00
#
_symmetry.space_group_name_H-M   'P 1'
#
loop_
_entity.id
_entity.type
_entity.pdbx_description
1 polymer ?
#
loop_
_entity_poly.entity_id
_entity_poly.type
_entity_poly.pdbx_seq_one_letter_code
_entity_poly.pdbx_strand_id
1 'polypeptide(L)'
;MKLSEQVITLEQAEKLFELGIEQKSVFYHVHNGAGWQIIPNGYFTVDPEGGESFSAFTVAELGEMLPFDMPDGAHYAWYHRYCWKGHSVGYSEVGGKNHLEAGWHPTEVAARADLLIRLLEASKLIPENLLTNKPDKNVQ
;
A
#
# COMPACT_ATOMS: atom_id res chain seq x y z
N MET A 1 15.76 -1.02 -12.66
CA MET A 1 14.77 -0.48 -11.71
C MET A 1 15.41 -0.49 -10.34
N LYS A 2 15.43 0.65 -9.65
CA LYS A 2 16.07 0.77 -8.33
C LYS A 2 15.15 0.21 -7.26
N LEU A 3 15.70 -0.31 -6.15
CA LEU A 3 14.88 -0.84 -5.05
C LEU A 3 13.88 0.20 -4.52
N SER A 4 14.32 1.46 -4.38
CA SER A 4 13.47 2.59 -3.96
C SER A 4 12.30 2.91 -4.90
N GLU A 5 12.30 2.38 -6.12
CA GLU A 5 11.19 2.51 -7.08
C GLU A 5 10.22 1.32 -7.03
N GLN A 6 10.59 0.25 -6.30
CA GLN A 6 9.80 -0.99 -6.17
C GLN A 6 9.04 -1.08 -4.84
N VAL A 7 9.34 -0.19 -3.91
CA VAL A 7 8.73 -0.09 -2.59
C VAL A 7 8.11 1.29 -2.38
N ILE A 8 7.21 1.42 -1.41
CA ILE A 8 6.63 2.71 -1.04
C ILE A 8 7.68 3.69 -0.49
N THR A 9 7.37 4.98 -0.56
CA THR A 9 8.22 6.02 0.06
C THR A 9 8.15 5.94 1.59
N LEU A 10 9.12 6.56 2.27
CA LEU A 10 9.09 6.70 3.73
C LEU A 10 7.83 7.42 4.20
N GLU A 11 7.47 8.54 3.57
CA GLU A 11 6.26 9.32 3.88
C GLU A 11 4.99 8.47 3.79
N GLN A 12 4.89 7.61 2.76
CA GLN A 12 3.75 6.69 2.63
C GLN A 12 3.77 5.61 3.72
N ALA A 13 4.95 5.13 4.12
CA ALA A 13 5.10 4.11 5.14
C ALA A 13 4.71 4.64 6.53
N GLU A 14 5.17 5.85 6.87
CA GLU A 14 4.79 6.58 8.08
C GLU A 14 3.26 6.78 8.12
N LYS A 15 2.68 7.24 7.01
CA LYS A 15 1.24 7.46 6.92
C LYS A 15 0.43 6.18 7.09
N LEU A 16 0.85 5.07 6.49
CA LEU A 16 0.19 3.77 6.66
C LEU A 16 0.33 3.26 8.11
N PHE A 17 1.46 3.50 8.76
CA PHE A 17 1.65 3.19 10.18
C PHE A 17 0.69 3.98 11.07
N GLU A 18 0.55 5.30 10.85
CA GLU A 18 -0.41 6.15 11.56
C GLU A 18 -1.87 5.67 11.38
N LEU A 19 -2.19 5.15 10.19
CA LEU A 19 -3.50 4.59 9.85
C LEU A 19 -3.73 3.18 10.41
N GLY A 20 -2.79 2.64 11.18
CA GLY A 20 -2.93 1.36 11.89
C GLY A 20 -2.62 0.13 11.03
N ILE A 21 -1.94 0.27 9.88
CA ILE A 21 -1.49 -0.88 9.10
C ILE A 21 -0.35 -1.60 9.82
N GLU A 22 -0.49 -2.92 9.96
CA GLU A 22 0.54 -3.77 10.52
C GLU A 22 1.86 -3.62 9.74
N GLN A 23 2.93 -3.29 10.44
CA GLN A 23 4.24 -3.04 9.84
C GLN A 23 4.99 -4.36 9.59
N LYS A 24 4.47 -5.14 8.64
CA LYS A 24 5.02 -6.44 8.25
C LYS A 24 5.29 -6.50 6.76
N SER A 25 6.55 -6.33 6.38
CA SER A 25 6.98 -6.40 4.99
C SER A 25 8.27 -7.19 4.81
N VAL A 26 8.58 -7.56 3.56
CA VAL A 26 9.87 -8.11 3.14
C VAL A 26 10.98 -7.04 3.18
N PHE A 27 10.64 -5.75 3.11
CA PHE A 27 11.60 -4.64 3.19
C PHE A 27 11.19 -3.62 4.23
N TYR A 28 12.16 -2.91 4.78
CA TYR A 28 11.93 -1.83 5.76
C TYR A 28 12.75 -0.60 5.41
N HIS A 29 12.14 0.57 5.59
CA HIS A 29 12.85 1.82 5.82
C HIS A 29 13.41 1.77 7.24
N VAL A 30 14.72 1.91 7.37
CA VAL A 30 15.41 1.90 8.66
C VAL A 30 16.26 3.15 8.76
N HIS A 31 16.12 3.89 9.85
CA HIS A 31 16.99 5.01 10.16
C HIS A 31 18.22 4.51 10.93
N ASN A 32 19.41 4.78 10.40
CA ASN A 32 20.66 4.58 11.13
C ASN A 32 21.43 5.90 11.26
N GLY A 33 22.56 5.91 11.95
CA GLY A 33 23.38 7.12 12.13
C GLY A 33 23.87 7.78 10.83
N ALA A 34 23.67 7.16 9.66
CA ALA A 34 23.97 7.70 8.35
C ALA A 34 22.71 8.12 7.54
N GLY A 35 21.51 7.97 8.09
CA GLY A 35 20.23 8.35 7.50
C GLY A 35 19.30 7.16 7.20
N TRP A 36 18.27 7.42 6.39
CA TRP A 36 17.26 6.43 6.01
C TRP A 36 17.75 5.51 4.89
N GLN A 37 17.54 4.20 5.05
CA GLN A 37 17.90 3.18 4.08
C GLN A 37 16.79 2.13 3.94
N ILE A 38 16.69 1.51 2.76
CA ILE A 38 15.78 0.37 2.53
C ILE A 38 16.59 -0.92 2.68
N ILE A 39 16.20 -1.76 3.63
CA ILE A 39 16.91 -3.00 3.98
C ILE A 39 15.93 -4.18 3.94
N PRO A 40 16.32 -5.36 3.43
CA PRO A 40 15.48 -6.54 3.52
C PRO A 40 15.27 -6.98 4.98
N ASN A 41 14.09 -7.53 5.27
CA ASN A 41 13.77 -8.09 6.56
C ASN A 41 14.76 -9.22 6.92
N GLY A 42 15.24 -9.22 8.17
CA GLY A 42 16.25 -10.16 8.67
C GLY A 42 17.70 -9.73 8.45
N TYR A 43 17.96 -8.62 7.75
CA TYR A 43 19.32 -8.07 7.55
C TYR A 43 19.65 -6.90 8.48
N PHE A 44 18.74 -6.52 9.37
CA PHE A 44 18.99 -5.55 10.43
C PHE A 44 18.51 -6.12 11.76
N THR A 45 19.34 -5.97 12.79
CA THR A 45 18.88 -6.09 14.17
C THR A 45 18.35 -4.72 14.55
N VAL A 46 17.05 -4.62 14.85
CA VAL A 46 16.49 -3.39 15.44
C VAL A 46 17.35 -3.07 16.66
N ASP A 47 18.04 -1.94 16.61
CA ASP A 47 18.89 -1.53 17.71
C ASP A 47 18.01 -1.39 18.97
N PRO A 48 18.34 -2.05 20.09
CA PRO A 48 17.58 -1.91 21.34
C PRO A 48 17.45 -0.46 21.82
N GLU A 49 18.27 0.47 21.31
CA GLU A 49 18.19 1.91 21.62
C GLU A 49 17.24 2.73 20.72
N GLY A 50 16.39 2.10 19.89
CA GLY A 50 15.22 2.79 19.32
C GLY A 50 15.40 3.37 17.92
N GLY A 51 16.07 2.63 17.02
CA GLY A 51 16.02 2.96 15.60
C GLY A 51 14.58 2.89 15.06
N GLU A 52 14.07 4.00 14.51
CA GLU A 52 12.78 4.03 13.85
C GLU A 52 12.84 3.18 12.56
N SER A 53 11.83 2.32 12.40
CA SER A 53 11.69 1.53 11.18
C SER A 53 10.24 1.44 10.73
N PHE A 54 10.03 1.54 9.42
CA PHE A 54 8.72 1.47 8.78
C PHE A 54 8.76 0.45 7.64
N SER A 55 7.64 -0.21 7.37
CA SER A 55 7.54 -1.19 6.29
C SER A 55 7.69 -0.52 4.93
N ALA A 56 8.55 -1.06 4.08
CA ALA A 56 8.72 -0.63 2.70
C ALA A 56 7.95 -1.59 1.78
N PHE A 57 6.61 -1.48 1.81
CA PHE A 57 5.72 -2.36 1.06
C PHE A 57 5.97 -2.34 -0.44
N THR A 58 5.88 -3.52 -1.04
CA THR A 58 5.97 -3.77 -2.48
C THR A 58 4.60 -3.71 -3.15
N VAL A 59 4.59 -3.66 -4.49
CA VAL A 59 3.35 -3.77 -5.29
C VAL A 59 2.52 -5.01 -4.93
N ALA A 60 3.18 -6.14 -4.69
CA ALA A 60 2.52 -7.40 -4.36
C ALA A 60 1.85 -7.33 -2.98
N GLU A 61 2.55 -6.83 -1.96
CA GLU A 61 2.01 -6.66 -0.62
C GLU A 61 0.82 -5.68 -0.61
N LEU A 62 0.94 -4.55 -1.30
CA LEU A 62 -0.18 -3.60 -1.46
C LEU A 62 -1.35 -4.21 -2.23
N GLY A 63 -1.09 -5.12 -3.17
CA GLY A 63 -2.12 -5.83 -3.92
C GLY A 63 -2.98 -6.74 -3.05
N GLU A 64 -2.40 -7.34 -2.00
CA GLU A 64 -3.13 -8.15 -1.02
C GLU A 64 -3.93 -7.26 -0.04
N MET A 65 -3.48 -6.03 0.20
CA MET A 65 -4.15 -5.07 1.09
C MET A 65 -5.27 -4.29 0.39
N LEU A 66 -5.22 -4.14 -0.92
CA LEU A 66 -6.26 -3.46 -1.67
C LEU A 66 -7.40 -4.45 -1.95
N PRO A 67 -8.66 -4.09 -1.63
CA PRO A 67 -9.78 -5.00 -1.82
C PRO A 67 -10.01 -5.25 -3.32
N PHE A 68 -10.41 -6.46 -3.69
CA PHE A 68 -10.89 -6.70 -5.05
C PHE A 68 -12.28 -6.05 -5.25
N ASP A 69 -13.17 -6.23 -4.28
CA ASP A 69 -14.51 -5.66 -4.24
C ASP A 69 -14.65 -4.71 -3.04
N MET A 70 -15.31 -3.58 -3.23
CA MET A 70 -15.49 -2.61 -2.15
C MET A 70 -16.44 -3.14 -1.06
N PRO A 71 -16.17 -2.89 0.23
CA PRO A 71 -16.99 -3.40 1.34
C PRO A 71 -18.42 -2.86 1.39
N ASP A 72 -18.72 -1.78 0.65
CA ASP A 72 -20.07 -1.18 0.58
C ASP A 72 -21.03 -2.00 -0.30
N GLY A 73 -20.56 -3.09 -0.92
CA GLY A 73 -21.35 -3.98 -1.75
C GLY A 73 -21.69 -3.42 -3.13
N ALA A 74 -21.20 -2.22 -3.48
CA ALA A 74 -21.34 -1.70 -4.83
C ALA A 74 -20.31 -2.37 -5.76
N HIS A 75 -20.71 -2.63 -7.00
CA HIS A 75 -19.81 -3.21 -8.00
C HIS A 75 -18.86 -2.12 -8.52
N TYR A 76 -17.62 -2.17 -8.05
CA TYR A 76 -16.54 -1.38 -8.60
C TYR A 76 -15.62 -2.25 -9.46
N ALA A 77 -15.22 -1.72 -10.61
CA ALA A 77 -14.16 -2.29 -11.41
C ALA A 77 -12.82 -1.64 -11.02
N TRP A 78 -11.85 -2.48 -10.65
CA TRP A 78 -10.44 -2.06 -10.55
C TRP A 78 -9.95 -1.58 -11.92
N TYR A 79 -9.18 -0.49 -11.92
CA TYR A 79 -8.45 -0.08 -13.10
C TYR A 79 -7.06 0.45 -12.74
N HIS A 80 -6.17 0.37 -13.74
CA HIS A 80 -4.84 0.95 -13.70
C HIS A 80 -4.59 1.68 -15.01
N ARG A 81 -4.31 2.98 -14.93
CA ARG A 81 -3.93 3.83 -16.06
C ARG A 81 -2.44 4.15 -15.98
N TYR A 82 -1.78 4.13 -17.14
CA TYR A 82 -0.40 4.53 -17.30
C TYR A 82 -0.27 5.50 -18.48
N CYS A 83 0.38 6.64 -18.26
CA CYS A 83 0.67 7.61 -19.31
C CYS A 83 1.92 8.43 -18.98
N TRP A 84 2.18 9.50 -19.73
CA TRP A 84 3.32 10.40 -19.48
C TRP A 84 3.33 11.07 -18.10
N LYS A 85 2.19 11.10 -17.39
CA LYS A 85 2.10 11.57 -15.99
C LYS A 85 2.50 10.50 -14.96
N GLY A 86 2.69 9.26 -15.37
CA GLY A 86 2.98 8.11 -14.50
C GLY A 86 1.81 7.13 -14.40
N HIS A 87 1.63 6.56 -13.21
CA HIS A 87 0.64 5.57 -12.84
C HIS A 87 -0.51 6.20 -12.03
N SER A 88 -1.75 5.81 -12.30
CA SER A 88 -2.92 6.12 -11.49
C SER A 88 -3.77 4.85 -11.41
N VAL A 89 -4.16 4.47 -10.20
CA VAL A 89 -4.97 3.27 -9.91
C VAL A 89 -6.23 3.67 -9.18
N GLY A 90 -7.28 2.87 -9.30
CA GLY A 90 -8.54 3.17 -8.65
C GLY A 90 -9.65 2.16 -8.90
N TYR A 91 -10.81 2.52 -8.37
CA TYR A 91 -12.06 1.81 -8.48
C TYR A 91 -13.07 2.69 -9.18
N SER A 92 -13.76 2.14 -10.18
CA SER A 92 -14.85 2.82 -10.90
C SER A 92 -16.13 2.05 -10.70
N GLU A 93 -17.18 2.70 -10.24
CA GLU A 93 -18.51 2.09 -10.17
C GLU A 93 -18.98 1.72 -11.59
N VAL A 94 -19.48 0.49 -11.77
CA VAL A 94 -19.94 0.01 -13.09
C VAL A 94 -21.16 0.84 -13.54
N GLY A 95 -20.99 1.64 -14.60
CA GLY A 95 -22.02 2.55 -15.10
C GLY A 95 -22.25 3.81 -14.24
N GLY A 96 -21.46 3.98 -13.17
CA GLY A 96 -21.63 5.05 -12.18
C GLY A 96 -20.84 6.32 -12.48
N LYS A 97 -21.10 7.36 -11.66
CA LYS A 97 -20.40 8.65 -11.66
C LYS A 97 -19.25 8.70 -10.63
N ASN A 98 -19.12 7.68 -9.80
CA ASN A 98 -18.22 7.65 -8.66
C ASN A 98 -16.89 6.98 -9.03
N HIS A 99 -15.79 7.69 -8.78
CA HIS A 99 -14.43 7.22 -8.96
C HIS A 99 -13.65 7.41 -7.65
N LEU A 100 -13.04 6.34 -7.17
CA LEU A 100 -12.06 6.39 -6.10
C LEU A 100 -10.70 6.16 -6.75
N GLU A 101 -9.88 7.19 -6.82
CA GLU A 101 -8.62 7.11 -7.56
C GLU A 101 -7.47 7.73 -6.77
N ALA A 102 -6.30 7.11 -6.90
CA ALA A 102 -5.04 7.75 -6.57
C ALA A 102 -4.72 8.85 -7.58
N GLY A 103 -3.90 9.80 -7.13
CA GLY A 103 -3.26 10.77 -8.01
C GLY A 103 -2.34 10.10 -9.05
N TRP A 104 -1.68 10.91 -9.86
CA TRP A 104 -0.64 10.43 -10.76
C TRP A 104 0.69 10.33 -10.02
N HIS A 105 1.30 9.15 -10.03
CA HIS A 105 2.57 8.88 -9.36
C HIS A 105 3.62 8.29 -10.32
N PRO A 106 4.92 8.56 -10.12
CA PRO A 106 5.96 8.03 -11.01
C PRO A 106 6.04 6.51 -11.06
N THR A 107 5.60 5.82 -9.99
CA THR A 107 5.67 4.36 -9.86
C THR A 107 4.31 3.77 -9.50
N GLU A 108 4.06 2.53 -9.90
CA GLU A 108 2.83 1.82 -9.55
C GLU A 108 2.69 1.62 -8.03
N VAL A 109 3.79 1.32 -7.35
CA VAL A 109 3.81 1.10 -5.90
C VAL A 109 3.34 2.36 -5.15
N ALA A 110 3.80 3.54 -5.56
CA ALA A 110 3.37 4.80 -4.98
C ALA A 110 1.88 5.08 -5.26
N ALA A 111 1.40 4.78 -6.47
CA ALA A 111 -0.02 4.93 -6.81
C ALA A 111 -0.92 4.01 -5.98
N ARG A 112 -0.53 2.74 -5.78
CA ARG A 112 -1.28 1.79 -4.96
C ARG A 112 -1.29 2.20 -3.48
N ALA A 113 -0.17 2.70 -2.96
CA ALA A 113 -0.09 3.17 -1.58
C ALA A 113 -0.96 4.41 -1.35
N ASP A 114 -0.95 5.39 -2.26
CA ASP A 114 -1.84 6.56 -2.20
C ASP A 114 -3.32 6.15 -2.23
N LEU A 115 -3.70 5.17 -3.06
CA LEU A 115 -5.06 4.66 -3.06
C LEU A 115 -5.43 4.01 -1.72
N LEU A 116 -4.56 3.17 -1.16
CA LEU A 116 -4.81 2.51 0.12
C LEU A 116 -4.96 3.53 1.25
N ILE A 117 -4.07 4.53 1.32
CA ILE A 117 -4.13 5.63 2.29
C ILE A 117 -5.48 6.34 2.19
N ARG A 118 -5.91 6.72 0.98
CA ARG A 118 -7.20 7.41 0.77
C ARG A 118 -8.40 6.58 1.22
N LEU A 119 -8.37 5.26 0.98
CA LEU A 119 -9.45 4.37 1.39
C LEU A 119 -9.52 4.23 2.92
N LEU A 120 -8.37 4.16 3.58
CA LEU A 120 -8.28 4.13 5.05
C LEU A 120 -8.70 5.47 5.67
N GLU A 121 -8.26 6.60 5.12
CA GLU A 121 -8.66 7.94 5.58
C GLU A 121 -10.16 8.21 5.40
N ALA A 122 -10.75 7.68 4.33
CA ALA A 122 -12.20 7.74 4.11
C ALA A 122 -12.98 6.72 4.96
N SER A 123 -12.31 5.96 5.84
CA SER A 123 -12.89 4.86 6.64
C SER A 123 -13.64 3.82 5.80
N LYS A 124 -13.29 3.68 4.52
CA LYS A 124 -13.86 2.67 3.62
C LYS A 124 -13.22 1.29 3.82
N LEU A 125 -12.05 1.27 4.47
CA LEU A 125 -11.35 0.09 4.92
C LEU A 125 -11.08 0.23 6.42
N ILE A 126 -11.20 -0.89 7.14
CA ILE A 126 -10.75 -1.01 8.53
C ILE A 126 -9.49 -1.89 8.49
N PRO A 127 -8.37 -1.50 9.10
CA PRO A 127 -7.13 -2.28 9.08
C PRO A 127 -7.31 -3.75 9.48
N GLU A 128 -8.19 -4.03 10.44
CA GLU A 128 -8.52 -5.40 10.89
C GLU A 128 -9.10 -6.29 9.76
N ASN A 129 -9.82 -5.71 8.80
CA ASN A 129 -10.41 -6.43 7.67
C ASN A 129 -9.42 -6.74 6.55
N LEU A 130 -8.23 -6.12 6.55
CA LEU A 130 -7.19 -6.40 5.56
C LEU A 130 -6.50 -7.75 5.80
N LEU A 131 -6.63 -8.31 7.01
CA LEU A 131 -6.10 -9.62 7.37
C LEU A 131 -7.05 -10.78 7.00
N THR A 132 -8.32 -10.49 6.73
CA THR A 132 -9.39 -11.49 6.52
C THR A 132 -9.83 -11.63 5.06
N ASN A 133 -9.46 -10.71 4.17
CA ASN A 133 -9.75 -10.76 2.73
C ASN A 133 -8.90 -11.77 1.94
N LYS A 134 -8.59 -12.93 2.52
CA LYS A 134 -8.16 -14.07 1.70
C LYS A 134 -9.42 -14.61 1.02
N PRO A 135 -9.46 -14.75 -0.32
CA PRO A 135 -10.56 -15.46 -0.95
C PRO A 135 -10.66 -16.84 -0.32
N ASP A 136 -11.85 -17.20 0.16
CA ASP A 136 -12.14 -18.56 0.59
C ASP A 136 -11.73 -19.50 -0.52
N LYS A 137 -10.67 -20.30 -0.28
CA LYS A 137 -10.18 -21.32 -1.22
C LYS A 137 -11.13 -22.52 -1.32
N ASN A 138 -12.43 -22.32 -1.14
CA ASN A 138 -13.47 -23.32 -1.22
C ASN A 138 -14.48 -22.93 -2.31
N VAL A 139 -14.02 -22.86 -3.54
CA VAL A 139 -14.88 -23.04 -4.71
C VAL A 139 -14.16 -23.99 -5.69
N GLN A 140 -14.73 -25.20 -5.78
CA GLN A 140 -14.41 -26.38 -6.58
C GLN A 140 -13.45 -27.42 -5.98
#